data_AF-A0A0F9NIK9-F1
#
_entry.id   AF-A0A0F9NIK9-F1
#
_cell.length_a   1.000
_cell.length_b   1.000
_cell.length_c   1.000
_cell.angle_alpha   90.00
_cell.angle_beta   90.00
_cell.angle_gamma   90.00
#
_symmetry.space_group_name_H-M   'P 1'
#
loop_
_entity.id
_entity.type
_entity.pdbx_description
1 polymer ?
#
loop_
_entity_poly.entity_id
_entity_poly.type
_entity_poly.pdbx_seq_one_letter_code
_entity_poly.pdbx_strand_id
1 'polypeptide(L)'
;LGTDAGLAAFFEETAKHGKDAKLAANWVLGEFTARMNAEDKTVARAPITGVQLGQLVARIADNTVSSSGAKKVFDALWSGKSTHADDVIEAQGLKQVSDSGALEQMVDEVLAEMPDQVAQYQQETDPKKQKKMLGGFMGPLMKASKGQGNPKLFTEILLKKLNG
;
A
#
# COMPACT_ATOMS: atom_id res chain seq x y z
N LEU A 1 19.73 -29.47 0.10
CA LEU A 1 18.99 -28.66 1.08
C LEU A 1 17.77 -28.11 0.36
N GLY A 2 16.58 -28.61 0.69
CA GLY A 2 15.36 -28.46 -0.11
C GLY A 2 14.89 -27.02 -0.25
N THR A 3 14.17 -26.74 -1.32
CA THR A 3 13.53 -25.46 -1.65
C THR A 3 12.82 -24.80 -0.46
N ASP A 4 12.23 -25.60 0.42
CA ASP A 4 11.51 -25.14 1.62
C ASP A 4 12.43 -24.51 2.68
N ALA A 5 13.66 -25.02 2.86
CA ALA A 5 14.61 -24.47 3.83
C ALA A 5 15.15 -23.10 3.39
N GLY A 6 15.34 -22.91 2.08
CA GLY A 6 15.77 -21.63 1.51
C GLY A 6 14.69 -20.56 1.65
N LEU A 7 13.43 -20.92 1.41
CA LEU A 7 12.31 -19.99 1.57
C LEU A 7 12.07 -19.61 3.03
N ALA A 8 12.21 -20.57 3.97
CA ALA A 8 12.11 -20.31 5.40
C ALA A 8 13.16 -19.29 5.86
N ALA A 9 14.44 -19.47 5.50
CA ALA A 9 15.50 -18.53 5.84
C ALA A 9 15.26 -17.13 5.23
N PHE A 10 14.77 -17.08 3.98
CA PHE A 10 14.42 -15.82 3.33
C PHE A 10 13.27 -15.09 4.05
N PHE A 11 12.26 -15.84 4.49
CA PHE A 11 11.17 -15.31 5.31
C PHE A 11 11.68 -14.77 6.65
N GLU A 12 12.52 -15.52 7.36
CA GLU A 12 13.07 -15.08 8.66
C GLU A 12 13.83 -13.76 8.54
N GLU A 13 14.68 -13.63 7.52
CA GLU A 13 15.42 -12.39 7.24
C GLU A 13 14.45 -11.24 6.88
N THR A 14 13.44 -11.52 6.05
CA THR A 14 12.40 -10.54 5.68
C THR A 14 11.63 -10.07 6.91
N ALA A 15 11.19 -10.97 7.77
CA ALA A 15 10.41 -10.66 8.97
C ALA A 15 11.21 -9.84 9.98
N LYS A 16 12.50 -10.18 10.15
CA LYS A 16 13.44 -9.46 11.02
C LYS A 16 13.57 -7.99 10.63
N HIS A 17 13.65 -7.70 9.33
CA HIS A 17 13.79 -6.33 8.82
C HIS A 17 12.45 -5.62 8.57
N GLY A 18 11.37 -6.38 8.38
CA GLY A 18 10.03 -5.85 8.07
C GLY A 18 9.22 -5.35 9.26
N LYS A 19 9.58 -5.70 10.49
CA LYS A 19 8.88 -5.31 11.74
C LYS A 19 7.40 -5.73 11.84
N ASP A 20 6.86 -6.42 10.83
CA ASP A 20 5.56 -7.06 10.81
C ASP A 20 5.69 -8.45 10.16
N ALA A 21 5.69 -9.50 10.98
CA ALA A 21 5.88 -10.87 10.53
C ALA A 21 4.74 -11.38 9.63
N LYS A 22 3.50 -10.91 9.86
CA LYS A 22 2.34 -11.31 9.05
C LYS A 22 2.42 -10.67 7.67
N LEU A 23 2.79 -9.39 7.61
CA LEU A 23 2.99 -8.69 6.35
C LEU A 23 4.17 -9.26 5.58
N ALA A 24 5.27 -9.57 6.26
CA ALA A 24 6.41 -10.28 5.66
C ALA A 24 5.98 -11.62 5.05
N ALA A 25 5.21 -12.44 5.78
CA ALA A 25 4.71 -13.72 5.27
C ALA A 25 3.84 -13.54 4.02
N ASN A 26 2.94 -12.54 4.02
CA ASN A 26 2.09 -12.25 2.86
C ASN A 26 2.92 -11.84 1.62
N TRP A 27 3.98 -11.05 1.80
CA TRP A 27 4.84 -10.63 0.69
C TRP A 27 5.74 -11.75 0.18
N VAL A 28 6.27 -12.58 1.08
CA VAL A 28 7.11 -13.73 0.70
C VAL A 28 6.29 -14.79 -0.03
N LEU A 29 5.15 -15.21 0.53
CA LEU A 29 4.29 -16.24 -0.04
C LEU A 29 3.47 -15.75 -1.24
N GLY A 30 3.20 -14.44 -1.30
CA GLY A 30 2.48 -13.80 -2.39
C GLY A 30 3.42 -13.31 -3.49
N GLU A 31 3.80 -12.04 -3.43
CA GLU A 31 4.49 -11.33 -4.51
C GLU A 31 5.85 -11.96 -4.88
N PHE A 32 6.67 -12.28 -3.87
CA PHE A 32 8.00 -12.86 -4.10
C PHE A 32 7.90 -14.25 -4.74
N THR A 33 7.14 -15.17 -4.13
CA THR A 33 7.00 -16.54 -4.65
C THR A 33 6.33 -16.56 -6.02
N ALA A 34 5.34 -15.69 -6.27
CA ALA A 34 4.73 -15.55 -7.59
C ALA A 34 5.75 -15.13 -8.65
N ARG A 35 6.63 -14.16 -8.35
CA ARG A 35 7.67 -13.71 -9.29
C ARG A 35 8.74 -14.76 -9.52
N MET A 36 9.16 -15.45 -8.46
CA MET A 36 10.09 -16.58 -8.53
C MET A 36 9.57 -17.67 -9.48
N ASN A 37 8.30 -18.07 -9.32
CA ASN A 37 7.66 -19.09 -10.16
C ASN A 37 7.50 -18.63 -11.61
N ALA A 38 7.12 -17.36 -11.83
CA ALA A 38 6.95 -16.81 -13.17
C ALA A 38 8.26 -16.78 -13.97
N GLU A 39 9.41 -16.65 -13.30
CA GLU A 39 10.73 -16.60 -13.92
C GLU A 39 11.53 -17.91 -13.77
N ASP A 40 10.89 -18.98 -13.27
CA ASP A 40 11.50 -20.29 -12.99
C ASP A 40 12.82 -20.19 -12.19
N LYS A 41 12.81 -19.37 -11.14
CA LYS A 41 13.96 -19.15 -10.26
C LYS A 41 13.81 -19.93 -8.96
N THR A 42 14.95 -20.25 -8.35
CA THR A 42 15.03 -20.74 -6.95
C THR A 42 15.48 -19.61 -6.03
N VAL A 43 15.14 -19.66 -4.74
CA VAL A 43 15.45 -18.56 -3.78
C VAL A 43 16.93 -18.15 -3.81
N ALA A 44 17.85 -19.09 -4.04
CA ALA A 44 19.29 -18.82 -4.18
C ALA A 44 19.66 -17.98 -5.43
N ARG A 45 18.77 -17.88 -6.41
CA ARG A 45 18.89 -17.08 -7.64
C ARG A 45 17.98 -15.85 -7.64
N ALA A 46 17.34 -15.54 -6.51
CA ALA A 46 16.52 -14.34 -6.39
C ALA A 46 17.40 -13.08 -6.57
N PRO A 47 16.96 -12.07 -7.34
CA PRO A 47 17.74 -10.85 -7.54
C PRO A 47 17.66 -9.88 -6.34
N ILE A 48 16.82 -10.19 -5.36
CA ILE A 48 16.69 -9.41 -4.11
C ILE A 48 16.94 -10.30 -2.90
N THR A 49 17.41 -9.68 -1.82
CA THR A 49 17.64 -10.32 -0.53
C THR A 49 16.42 -10.18 0.39
N GLY A 50 16.35 -11.02 1.43
CA GLY A 50 15.34 -10.89 2.48
C GLY A 50 15.44 -9.55 3.23
N VAL A 51 16.65 -8.98 3.36
CA VAL A 51 16.86 -7.64 3.94
C VAL A 51 16.15 -6.56 3.10
N GLN A 52 16.32 -6.59 1.77
CA GLN A 52 15.70 -5.61 0.88
C GLN A 52 14.18 -5.71 0.88
N LEU A 53 13.64 -6.93 0.83
CA LEU A 53 12.19 -7.12 0.94
C LEU A 53 11.68 -6.71 2.32
N GLY A 54 12.43 -7.01 3.38
CA GLY A 54 12.09 -6.62 4.74
C GLY A 54 12.05 -5.10 4.90
N GLN A 55 13.04 -4.37 4.38
CA GLN A 55 13.02 -2.90 4.40
C GLN A 55 11.79 -2.34 3.68
N LEU A 56 11.41 -2.90 2.52
CA LEU A 56 10.18 -2.52 1.85
C LEU A 56 8.94 -2.82 2.70
N VAL A 57 8.87 -4.01 3.31
CA VAL A 57 7.77 -4.40 4.21
C VAL A 57 7.65 -3.43 5.39
N ALA A 58 8.77 -2.96 5.96
CA ALA A 58 8.75 -1.98 7.03
C ALA A 58 8.10 -0.65 6.60
N ARG A 59 8.30 -0.22 5.35
CA ARG A 59 7.68 1.00 4.78
C ARG A 59 6.21 0.87 4.49
N ILE A 60 5.72 -0.35 4.31
CA ILE A 60 4.29 -0.61 4.23
C ILE A 60 3.70 -0.61 5.63
N ALA A 61 4.39 -1.24 6.59
CA ALA A 61 3.93 -1.34 7.98
C ALA A 61 3.82 0.04 8.65
N ASP A 62 4.75 0.96 8.39
CA ASP A 62 4.71 2.33 8.90
C ASP A 62 3.83 3.29 8.06
N ASN A 63 3.17 2.78 7.01
CA ASN A 63 2.38 3.54 6.04
C ASN A 63 3.15 4.63 5.27
N THR A 64 4.48 4.53 5.17
CA THR A 64 5.29 5.39 4.29
C THR A 64 4.94 5.15 2.83
N VAL A 65 4.65 3.91 2.43
CA VAL A 65 4.26 3.55 1.07
C VAL A 65 2.99 2.70 1.07
N SER A 66 2.10 2.94 0.12
CA SER A 66 0.91 2.11 -0.07
C SER A 66 1.28 0.74 -0.64
N SER A 67 0.38 -0.25 -0.52
CA SER A 67 0.61 -1.57 -1.13
C SER A 67 0.82 -1.51 -2.65
N SER A 68 0.18 -0.57 -3.35
CA SER A 68 0.37 -0.37 -4.80
C SER A 68 1.71 0.31 -5.12
N GLY A 69 2.12 1.30 -4.33
CA GLY A 69 3.45 1.90 -4.42
C GLY A 69 4.55 0.88 -4.14
N ALA A 70 4.35 0.02 -3.13
CA ALA A 70 5.30 -1.02 -2.78
C ALA A 70 5.55 -2.03 -3.90
N LYS A 71 4.53 -2.35 -4.73
CA LYS A 71 4.73 -3.21 -5.91
C LYS A 71 5.69 -2.56 -6.92
N LYS A 72 5.59 -1.24 -7.13
CA LYS A 72 6.53 -0.50 -7.99
C LYS A 72 7.95 -0.51 -7.42
N VAL A 73 8.08 -0.37 -6.10
CA VAL A 73 9.37 -0.46 -5.41
C VAL A 73 9.95 -1.87 -5.56
N PHE A 74 9.15 -2.91 -5.31
CA PHE A 74 9.53 -4.29 -5.50
C PHE A 74 10.02 -4.56 -6.93
N ASP A 75 9.33 -4.08 -7.95
CA ASP A 75 9.75 -4.22 -9.35
C ASP A 75 11.11 -3.55 -9.64
N ALA A 76 11.35 -2.38 -9.05
CA ALA A 76 12.63 -1.67 -9.20
C ALA A 76 13.78 -2.41 -8.51
N LEU A 77 13.55 -2.96 -7.31
CA LEU A 77 14.51 -3.81 -6.60
C LEU A 77 14.78 -5.09 -7.39
N TRP A 78 13.73 -5.76 -7.86
CA TRP A 78 13.81 -7.01 -8.61
C TRP A 78 14.59 -6.90 -9.91
N SER A 79 14.39 -5.80 -10.64
CA SER A 79 15.10 -5.53 -11.90
C SER A 79 16.52 -5.00 -11.70
N GLY A 80 16.97 -4.78 -10.45
CA GLY A 80 18.27 -4.20 -10.15
C GLY A 80 18.39 -2.71 -10.48
N LYS A 81 17.27 -2.02 -10.76
CA LYS A 81 17.25 -0.56 -10.98
C LYS A 81 17.56 0.23 -9.71
N SER A 82 17.33 -0.37 -8.55
CA SER A 82 17.76 0.14 -7.25
C SER A 82 18.12 -1.01 -6.33
N THR A 83 18.95 -0.73 -5.32
CA THR A 83 19.27 -1.66 -4.24
C THR A 83 18.55 -1.31 -2.94
N HIS A 84 17.97 -0.11 -2.82
CA HIS A 84 17.34 0.40 -1.60
C HIS A 84 15.90 0.83 -1.87
N ALA A 85 14.98 0.41 -1.00
CA ALA A 85 13.55 0.71 -1.15
C ALA A 85 13.27 2.22 -1.05
N ASP A 86 13.90 2.89 -0.08
CA ASP A 86 13.69 4.31 0.20
C ASP A 86 14.09 5.20 -0.99
N ASP A 87 15.18 4.88 -1.70
CA ASP A 87 15.60 5.58 -2.92
C ASP A 87 14.52 5.54 -4.02
N VAL A 88 13.85 4.39 -4.19
CA VAL A 88 12.78 4.24 -5.19
C VAL A 88 11.54 5.01 -4.75
N ILE A 89 11.21 4.98 -3.45
CA ILE A 89 10.08 5.71 -2.89
C ILE A 89 10.24 7.21 -3.14
N GLU A 90 11.43 7.75 -2.91
CA GLU A 90 11.72 9.17 -3.15
C GLU A 90 11.73 9.49 -4.64
N ALA A 91 12.51 8.75 -5.44
CA ALA A 91 12.67 9.02 -6.86
C ALA A 91 11.36 8.93 -7.67
N GLN A 92 10.44 8.07 -7.26
CA GLN A 92 9.13 7.91 -7.91
C GLN A 92 7.98 8.64 -7.19
N GLY A 93 8.27 9.39 -6.12
CA GLY A 93 7.26 10.13 -5.35
C GLY A 93 6.16 9.21 -4.80
N LEU A 94 6.53 8.05 -4.22
CA LEU A 94 5.59 7.04 -3.73
C LEU A 94 5.24 7.21 -2.24
N LYS A 95 5.81 8.22 -1.58
CA LYS A 95 5.55 8.49 -0.16
C LYS A 95 4.09 8.85 0.04
N GLN A 96 3.43 8.22 1.01
CA GLN A 96 2.05 8.54 1.34
C GLN A 96 1.94 9.87 2.08
N VAL A 97 1.00 10.70 1.66
CA VAL A 97 0.58 11.88 2.40
C VAL A 97 -0.33 11.43 3.54
N SER A 98 0.12 11.67 4.78
CA SER A 98 -0.62 11.38 6.01
C SER A 98 -0.84 12.62 6.88
N ASP A 99 -0.48 13.80 6.39
CA ASP A 99 -0.77 15.07 7.05
C ASP A 99 -2.29 15.30 7.06
N SER A 100 -2.89 15.35 8.25
CA SER A 100 -4.34 15.42 8.39
C SER A 100 -4.92 16.70 7.80
N GLY A 101 -4.20 17.82 7.85
CA GLY A 101 -4.68 19.09 7.30
C GLY A 101 -4.78 19.05 5.78
N ALA A 102 -3.73 18.57 5.11
CA ALA A 102 -3.73 18.40 3.66
C ALA A 102 -4.79 17.40 3.19
N LEU A 103 -4.97 16.28 3.91
CA LEU A 103 -6.00 15.30 3.57
C LEU A 103 -7.42 15.83 3.83
N GLU A 104 -7.64 16.56 4.92
CA GLU A 104 -8.95 17.18 5.22
C GLU A 104 -9.36 18.17 4.13
N GLN A 105 -8.42 19.01 3.66
CA GLN A 105 -8.68 19.94 2.57
C GLN A 105 -9.07 19.22 1.28
N MET A 106 -8.34 18.15 0.90
CA MET A 106 -8.69 17.37 -0.28
C MET A 106 -10.08 16.73 -0.16
N VAL A 107 -10.46 16.30 1.05
CA VAL A 107 -11.81 15.77 1.29
C VAL A 107 -12.87 16.85 1.16
N ASP A 108 -12.65 18.03 1.70
CA ASP A 108 -13.58 19.16 1.57
C ASP A 108 -13.79 19.54 0.10
N GLU A 109 -12.72 19.61 -0.68
CA GLU A 109 -12.78 19.90 -2.12
C GLU A 109 -13.60 18.83 -2.87
N VAL A 110 -13.32 17.54 -2.65
CA VAL A 110 -14.04 16.44 -3.31
C VAL A 110 -15.52 16.40 -2.91
N LEU A 111 -15.84 16.61 -1.64
CA LEU A 111 -17.23 16.63 -1.18
C LEU A 111 -18.01 17.81 -1.77
N ALA A 112 -17.37 18.98 -1.89
CA ALA A 112 -17.95 20.16 -2.52
C ALA A 112 -18.21 19.99 -4.02
N GLU A 113 -17.39 19.20 -4.72
CA GLU A 113 -17.58 18.85 -6.14
C GLU A 113 -18.67 17.77 -6.36
N MET A 114 -19.10 17.08 -5.30
CA MET A 114 -20.02 15.92 -5.40
C MET A 114 -21.27 16.05 -4.50
N PRO A 115 -21.99 17.19 -4.49
CA PRO A 115 -23.06 17.47 -3.53
C PRO A 115 -24.21 16.47 -3.60
N ASP A 116 -24.58 16.01 -4.81
CA ASP A 116 -25.66 15.02 -4.97
C ASP A 116 -25.29 13.68 -4.32
N GLN A 117 -24.03 13.28 -4.42
CA GLN A 117 -23.55 12.02 -3.85
C GLN A 117 -23.45 12.09 -2.33
N VAL A 118 -23.13 13.28 -1.79
CA VAL A 118 -23.19 13.57 -0.35
C VAL A 118 -24.62 13.45 0.17
N ALA A 119 -25.58 14.11 -0.49
CA ALA A 119 -26.99 14.05 -0.10
C ALA A 119 -27.54 12.62 -0.16
N GLN A 120 -27.21 11.86 -1.21
CA GLN A 120 -27.59 10.45 -1.31
C GLN A 120 -27.00 9.61 -0.18
N TYR A 121 -25.74 9.86 0.20
CA TYR A 121 -25.10 9.11 1.29
C TYR A 121 -25.79 9.37 2.63
N GLN A 122 -26.12 10.63 2.92
CA GLN A 122 -26.78 11.04 4.17
C GLN A 122 -28.21 10.51 4.31
N GLN A 123 -28.90 10.26 3.19
CA GLN A 123 -30.26 9.69 3.17
C GLN A 123 -30.26 8.15 3.22
N GLU A 124 -29.15 7.51 2.87
CA GLU A 124 -29.05 6.06 2.87
C GLU A 124 -28.96 5.53 4.31
N THR A 125 -29.74 4.50 4.62
CA THR A 125 -29.82 3.89 5.96
C THR A 125 -29.27 2.46 5.99
N ASP A 126 -29.09 1.82 4.83
CA ASP A 126 -28.45 0.52 4.71
C ASP A 126 -26.92 0.65 4.83
N PRO A 127 -26.29 0.11 5.90
CA PRO A 127 -24.84 0.20 6.10
C PRO A 127 -24.03 -0.41 4.95
N LYS A 128 -24.56 -1.42 4.25
CA LYS A 128 -23.87 -2.03 3.10
C LYS A 128 -23.83 -1.07 1.91
N LYS A 129 -24.90 -0.32 1.70
CA LYS A 129 -24.97 0.68 0.62
C LYS A 129 -24.13 1.91 0.96
N GLN A 130 -24.20 2.42 2.20
CA GLN A 130 -23.31 3.48 2.66
C GLN A 130 -21.83 3.13 2.46
N LYS A 131 -21.41 1.90 2.82
CA LYS A 131 -20.04 1.44 2.58
C LYS A 131 -19.67 1.42 1.10
N LYS A 132 -20.58 1.03 0.21
CA LYS A 132 -20.36 1.07 -1.24
C LYS A 132 -20.21 2.51 -1.73
N MET A 133 -21.02 3.43 -1.21
CA MET A 133 -20.98 4.85 -1.56
C MET A 133 -19.70 5.54 -1.09
N LEU A 134 -19.15 5.19 0.07
CA LEU A 134 -17.82 5.63 0.52
C LEU A 134 -16.73 5.29 -0.51
N GLY A 135 -16.80 4.09 -1.09
CA GLY A 135 -15.90 3.69 -2.17
C GLY A 135 -15.96 4.61 -3.40
N GLY A 136 -17.11 5.24 -3.65
CA GLY A 136 -17.30 6.20 -4.74
C GLY A 136 -16.51 7.50 -4.56
N PHE A 137 -16.27 7.96 -3.33
CA PHE A 137 -15.45 9.16 -3.05
C PHE A 137 -13.95 8.87 -3.11
N MET A 138 -13.53 7.62 -2.92
CA MET A 138 -12.12 7.26 -2.89
C MET A 138 -11.42 7.49 -4.23
N GLY A 139 -12.09 7.24 -5.36
CA GLY A 139 -11.52 7.47 -6.69
C GLY A 139 -11.08 8.93 -6.90
N PRO A 140 -11.99 9.90 -6.74
CA PRO A 140 -11.67 11.34 -6.77
C PRO A 140 -10.59 11.75 -5.77
N LEU A 141 -10.62 11.27 -4.53
CA LEU A 141 -9.61 11.59 -3.51
C LEU A 141 -8.21 11.07 -3.88
N MET A 142 -8.14 9.85 -4.40
CA MET A 142 -6.89 9.28 -4.90
C MET A 142 -6.38 10.06 -6.11
N LYS A 143 -7.26 10.58 -6.97
CA LYS A 143 -6.87 11.45 -8.08
C LYS A 143 -6.33 12.80 -7.57
N ALA A 144 -7.03 13.46 -6.65
CA ALA A 144 -6.63 14.74 -6.06
C ALA A 144 -5.26 14.65 -5.37
N SER A 145 -5.03 13.55 -4.63
CA SER A 145 -3.75 13.27 -3.98
C SER A 145 -2.67 12.68 -4.90
N LYS A 146 -2.91 12.58 -6.22
CA LYS A 146 -2.00 11.95 -7.19
C LYS A 146 -1.57 10.53 -6.81
N GLY A 147 -2.47 9.80 -6.13
CA GLY A 147 -2.25 8.44 -5.65
C GLY A 147 -1.45 8.34 -4.34
N GLN A 148 -1.10 9.47 -3.71
CA GLN A 148 -0.27 9.52 -2.51
C GLN A 148 -1.09 9.56 -1.22
N GLY A 149 -2.36 9.94 -1.26
CA GLY A 149 -3.15 10.05 -0.03
C GLY A 149 -3.32 8.70 0.68
N ASN A 150 -3.37 8.73 2.01
CA ASN A 150 -3.58 7.53 2.81
C ASN A 150 -5.06 7.11 2.79
N PRO A 151 -5.43 5.94 2.21
CA PRO A 151 -6.84 5.54 2.08
C PRO A 151 -7.56 5.33 3.42
N LYS A 152 -6.83 4.93 4.46
CA LYS A 152 -7.42 4.76 5.81
C LYS A 152 -7.83 6.12 6.38
N LEU A 153 -6.91 7.09 6.34
CA LEU A 153 -7.18 8.44 6.81
C LEU A 153 -8.28 9.13 5.98
N PHE A 154 -8.29 8.96 4.65
CA PHE A 154 -9.40 9.44 3.83
C PHE A 154 -10.75 8.87 4.25
N THR A 155 -10.80 7.57 4.54
CA THR A 155 -12.04 6.91 5.00
C THR A 155 -12.48 7.48 6.35
N GLU A 156 -11.55 7.68 7.29
CA GLU A 156 -11.83 8.26 8.61
C GLU A 156 -12.35 9.70 8.50
N ILE A 157 -11.71 10.54 7.69
CA ILE A 157 -12.11 11.94 7.46
C ILE A 157 -13.47 12.00 6.76
N LEU A 158 -13.69 11.18 5.72
CA LEU A 158 -14.99 11.10 5.04
C LEU A 158 -16.11 10.75 6.01
N LEU A 159 -15.93 9.70 6.81
CA LEU A 159 -16.92 9.29 7.80
C LEU A 159 -17.23 10.40 8.79
N LYS A 160 -16.20 11.11 9.27
CA LYS A 160 -16.38 12.25 10.18
C LYS A 160 -17.17 13.39 9.55
N LYS A 161 -16.91 13.72 8.27
CA LYS A 161 -17.56 14.84 7.56
C LYS A 161 -18.96 14.49 7.03
N LEU A 162 -19.23 13.23 6.70
CA LEU A 162 -20.50 12.80 6.15
C LEU A 162 -21.54 12.43 7.23
N ASN A 163 -21.08 11.99 8.41
CA ASN A 163 -21.94 11.59 9.52
C ASN A 163 -22.07 12.67 10.61
N GLY A 164 -21.31 13.76 10.52
CA GLY A 164 -21.40 14.93 11.41
C GLY A 164 -22.33 15.99 10.83
#